data_AF-A0A7G8PA49-F1
#
_entry.id   AF-A0A7G8PA49-F1
#
_cell.length_a   1.000
_cell.length_b   1.000
_cell.length_c   1.000
_cell.angle_alpha   90.00
_cell.angle_beta   90.00
_cell.angle_gamma   90.00
#
_symmetry.space_group_name_H-M   'P 1'
#
loop_
_entity.id
_entity.type
_entity.pdbx_description
1 polymer ?
#
loop_
_entity_poly.entity_id
_entity_poly.type
_entity_poly.pdbx_seq_one_letter_code
_entity_poly.pdbx_strand_id
1 'polypeptide(L)'
;MPDGDAKFGDVYWVSKEATEHPARVGKPARPMACMAERRDDTVWSGLPRVTSDAKPEDQPSRAMPDIHATRLSDAGWWTARYIHPVHKDVTGQSGMCEYLGKLPTDEVKVAREVYRGRLYDS
;
A
#
# COMPACT_ATOMS: atom_id res chain seq x y z
N MET A 1 20.46 -1.99 5.94
CA MET A 1 19.13 -1.43 5.64
C MET A 1 18.11 -2.45 6.13
N PRO A 2 16.91 -2.07 6.61
CA PRO A 2 15.89 -3.08 6.92
C PRO A 2 15.69 -3.94 5.66
N ASP A 3 15.71 -5.26 5.81
CA ASP A 3 16.15 -6.27 4.80
C ASP A 3 15.29 -6.44 3.53
N GLY A 4 14.74 -5.37 2.93
CA GLY A 4 13.90 -5.46 1.73
C GLY A 4 12.61 -6.27 1.94
N ASP A 5 12.28 -6.58 3.19
CA ASP A 5 11.31 -7.60 3.56
C ASP A 5 10.04 -6.93 4.11
N ALA A 6 9.20 -6.45 3.19
CA ALA A 6 7.91 -5.85 3.52
C ALA A 6 7.00 -6.87 4.19
N LYS A 7 6.48 -6.57 5.39
CA LYS A 7 5.57 -7.48 6.11
C LYS A 7 4.12 -7.18 5.84
N PHE A 8 3.29 -8.21 5.95
CA PHE A 8 1.85 -8.10 5.80
C PHE A 8 1.30 -7.07 6.78
N GLY A 9 0.62 -6.06 6.24
CA GLY A 9 0.07 -4.93 7.00
C GLY A 9 1.05 -3.79 7.26
N ASP A 10 2.31 -3.88 6.81
CA ASP A 10 3.21 -2.73 6.79
C ASP A 10 2.76 -1.75 5.71
N VAL A 11 2.89 -0.46 5.99
CA VAL A 11 2.56 0.63 5.07
C VAL A 11 3.82 1.34 4.64
N TYR A 12 3.90 1.62 3.35
CA TYR A 12 5.01 2.34 2.74
C TYR A 12 4.50 3.54 1.95
N TRP A 13 5.31 4.59 1.89
CA TRP A 13 5.18 5.67 0.92
C TRP A 13 5.90 5.25 -0.36
N VAL A 14 5.13 4.79 -1.34
CA VAL A 14 5.65 4.14 -2.54
C VAL A 14 5.64 5.13 -3.69
N SER A 15 6.83 5.43 -4.20
CA SER A 15 7.06 6.14 -5.46
C SER A 15 6.55 5.31 -6.64
N LYS A 16 6.04 5.95 -7.69
CA LYS A 16 5.67 5.26 -8.91
C LYS A 16 6.82 4.45 -9.52
N GLU A 17 8.04 4.94 -9.36
CA GLU A 17 9.27 4.30 -9.87
C GLU A 17 9.70 3.07 -9.06
N ALA A 18 9.08 2.83 -7.89
CA ALA A 18 9.30 1.62 -7.10
C ALA A 18 8.36 0.46 -7.50
N THR A 19 7.58 0.62 -8.57
CA THR A 19 6.58 -0.36 -9.02
C THR A 19 6.81 -0.79 -10.46
N GLU A 20 6.41 -2.03 -10.81
CA GLU A 20 6.52 -2.54 -12.19
C GLU A 20 5.70 -1.77 -13.22
N HIS A 21 4.67 -1.04 -12.77
CA HIS A 21 3.74 -0.31 -13.62
C HIS A 21 3.54 1.14 -13.14
N PRO A 22 4.55 2.03 -13.29
CA PRO A 22 4.51 3.39 -12.74
C PRO A 22 3.29 4.20 -13.17
N ALA A 23 2.85 4.04 -14.42
CA ALA A 23 1.68 4.75 -14.96
C ALA A 23 0.39 4.46 -14.18
N ARG A 24 0.24 3.23 -13.64
CA ARG A 24 -0.96 2.84 -12.87
C ARG A 24 -1.01 3.47 -11.49
N VAL A 25 0.13 3.90 -10.95
CA VAL A 25 0.18 4.60 -9.65
C VAL A 25 -0.47 5.98 -9.77
N GLY A 26 -0.50 6.59 -10.96
CA GLY A 26 -1.25 7.81 -11.26
C GLY A 26 -0.87 9.08 -10.47
N LYS A 27 0.10 8.99 -9.56
CA LYS A 27 0.67 10.08 -8.75
C LYS A 27 2.18 9.81 -8.57
N PRO A 28 3.00 10.82 -8.24
CA PRO A 28 4.43 10.60 -7.99
C PRO A 28 4.70 9.56 -6.91
N ALA A 29 3.90 9.56 -5.84
CA ALA A 29 3.93 8.56 -4.78
C ALA A 29 2.59 8.49 -4.04
N ARG A 30 2.34 7.39 -3.31
CA ARG A 30 1.15 7.21 -2.46
C ARG A 30 1.39 6.19 -1.34
N PRO A 31 0.55 6.18 -0.29
CA PRO A 31 0.61 5.14 0.73
C PRO A 31 0.13 3.81 0.12
N MET A 32 0.87 2.74 0.37
CA MET A 32 0.47 1.38 0.01
C MET A 32 0.74 0.42 1.16
N ALA A 33 -0.21 -0.47 1.44
CA ALA A 33 -0.04 -1.52 2.42
C ALA A 33 0.41 -2.82 1.75
N CYS A 34 1.39 -3.52 2.32
CA CYS A 34 1.82 -4.82 1.84
C CYS A 34 0.76 -5.88 2.20
N MET A 35 0.14 -6.47 1.18
CA MET A 35 -0.90 -7.50 1.33
C MET A 35 -0.41 -8.91 0.98
N ALA A 36 0.77 -9.03 0.39
CA ALA A 36 1.42 -10.31 0.16
C ALA A 36 2.94 -10.14 0.06
N GLU A 37 3.67 -10.74 1.00
CA GLU A 37 5.15 -10.68 1.12
C GLU A 37 5.87 -11.53 0.05
N ARG A 38 5.14 -12.40 -0.66
CA ARG A 38 5.58 -13.34 -1.74
C ARG A 38 7.06 -13.73 -1.67
N ARG A 39 7.43 -14.67 -0.79
CA ARG A 39 8.85 -14.98 -0.46
C ARG A 39 9.76 -15.25 -1.66
N ASP A 40 9.29 -16.01 -2.65
CA ASP A 40 10.09 -16.41 -3.82
C ASP A 40 9.97 -15.43 -5.01
N ASP A 41 9.42 -14.23 -4.77
CA ASP A 41 9.19 -13.19 -5.77
C ASP A 41 10.11 -11.98 -5.52
N THR A 42 10.40 -11.20 -6.56
CA THR A 42 11.18 -9.94 -6.46
C THR A 42 10.31 -8.75 -6.09
N VAL A 43 8.99 -8.94 -6.08
CA VAL A 43 7.99 -7.94 -5.74
C VAL A 43 7.06 -8.40 -4.63
N TRP A 44 6.47 -7.45 -3.91
CA TRP A 44 5.34 -7.68 -3.00
C TRP A 44 4.08 -6.98 -3.54
N SER A 45 2.91 -7.42 -3.08
CA SER A 45 1.63 -6.83 -3.53
C SER A 45 1.23 -5.65 -2.66
N GLY A 46 1.33 -4.44 -3.21
CA GLY A 46 0.91 -3.20 -2.57
C GLY A 46 -0.54 -2.84 -2.89
N LEU A 47 -1.34 -2.75 -1.84
CA LEU A 47 -2.70 -2.21 -1.92
C LEU A 47 -2.66 -0.69 -1.66
N PRO A 48 -3.02 0.14 -2.64
CA PRO A 48 -2.94 1.59 -2.49
C PRO A 48 -4.07 2.16 -1.62
N ARG A 49 -3.73 3.24 -0.93
CA ARG A 49 -4.68 4.14 -0.26
C ARG A 49 -4.88 5.41 -1.09
N VAL A 50 -6.13 5.83 -1.25
CA VAL A 50 -6.49 7.08 -1.92
C VAL A 50 -7.21 8.02 -0.95
N THR A 51 -7.03 9.32 -1.10
CA THR A 51 -7.74 10.36 -0.32
C THR A 51 -8.71 11.18 -1.18
N SER A 52 -8.82 10.82 -2.47
CA SER A 52 -9.62 11.52 -3.48
C SER A 52 -10.09 10.51 -4.53
N ASP A 53 -11.19 10.80 -5.24
CA ASP A 53 -11.74 9.94 -6.29
C ASP A 53 -12.07 8.52 -5.80
N ALA A 54 -12.72 8.41 -4.64
CA ALA A 54 -13.24 7.14 -4.13
C ALA A 54 -14.28 6.55 -5.10
N LYS A 55 -14.26 5.22 -5.25
CA LYS A 55 -15.26 4.46 -6.02
C LYS A 55 -16.18 3.67 -5.08
N PRO A 56 -17.37 3.25 -5.55
CA PRO A 56 -18.30 2.47 -4.74
C PRO A 56 -17.70 1.20 -4.11
N GLU A 57 -16.73 0.57 -4.79
CA GLU A 57 -16.02 -0.62 -4.34
C GLU A 57 -14.85 -0.35 -3.38
N ASP A 58 -14.45 0.91 -3.20
CA ASP A 58 -13.35 1.29 -2.30
C ASP A 58 -13.85 1.27 -0.85
N GLN A 59 -13.04 0.72 0.07
CA GLN A 59 -13.43 0.65 1.48
C GLN A 59 -12.85 1.80 2.29
N PRO A 60 -13.62 2.43 3.20
CA PRO A 60 -13.13 3.53 4.03
C PRO A 60 -11.90 3.13 4.85
N SER A 61 -10.97 4.07 4.97
CA SER A 61 -9.77 3.98 5.81
C SER A 61 -9.67 5.21 6.69
N ARG A 62 -9.56 5.03 7.99
CA ARG A 62 -9.47 6.16 8.92
C ARG A 62 -8.16 6.94 8.77
N ALA A 63 -8.15 8.17 9.29
CA ALA A 63 -6.91 8.88 9.55
C ALA A 63 -6.06 8.10 10.56
N MET A 64 -4.76 8.01 10.31
CA MET A 64 -3.78 7.30 11.15
C MET A 64 -2.55 8.17 11.43
N PRO A 65 -2.72 9.36 12.06
CA PRO A 65 -1.59 10.26 12.36
C PRO A 65 -0.59 9.63 13.34
N ASP A 66 -1.04 8.69 14.19
CA ASP A 66 -0.18 7.94 15.13
C ASP A 66 0.81 7.01 14.41
N ILE A 67 0.52 6.61 13.17
CA ILE A 67 1.45 5.84 12.31
C ILE A 67 2.37 6.82 11.61
N HIS A 68 1.80 7.81 10.91
CA HIS A 68 2.59 8.83 10.23
C HIS A 68 1.84 10.15 10.11
N ALA A 69 2.31 11.15 10.87
CA ALA A 69 1.63 12.43 11.11
C ALA A 69 1.28 13.25 9.86
N THR A 70 1.96 13.06 8.73
CA THR A 70 1.74 13.86 7.50
C THR A 70 1.27 13.07 6.28
N ARG A 71 1.54 11.77 6.20
CA ARG A 71 1.23 10.94 5.02
C ARG A 71 -0.05 10.13 5.20
N LEU A 72 -0.48 9.99 6.46
CA LEU A 72 -1.69 9.27 6.86
C LEU A 72 -2.58 10.15 7.78
N SER A 73 -2.41 11.48 7.76
CA SER A 73 -3.18 12.41 8.60
C SER A 73 -4.66 12.48 8.25
N ASP A 74 -4.99 12.28 6.97
CA ASP A 74 -6.35 12.41 6.46
C ASP A 74 -6.99 11.04 6.31
N ALA A 75 -8.31 10.97 6.50
CA ALA A 75 -9.11 9.82 6.11
C ALA A 75 -9.02 9.57 4.58
N GLY A 76 -9.29 8.35 4.17
CA GLY A 76 -9.18 7.93 2.78
C GLY A 76 -9.90 6.61 2.55
N TRP A 77 -9.48 5.90 1.51
CA TRP A 77 -10.04 4.61 1.12
C TRP A 77 -8.96 3.65 0.62
N TRP A 78 -9.09 2.38 0.97
CA TRP A 78 -8.33 1.29 0.37
C TRP A 78 -8.99 0.90 -0.96
N THR A 79 -8.19 0.80 -2.03
CA THR A 79 -8.72 0.54 -3.37
C THR A 79 -8.04 -0.64 -4.04
N ALA A 80 -8.85 -1.54 -4.60
CA ALA A 80 -8.40 -2.70 -5.38
C ALA A 80 -8.23 -2.40 -6.88
N ARG A 81 -8.56 -1.18 -7.34
CA ARG A 81 -8.49 -0.79 -8.76
C ARG A 81 -7.16 -1.15 -9.39
N TYR A 82 -6.08 -0.95 -8.63
CA TYR A 82 -4.73 -1.32 -9.02
C TYR A 82 -3.99 -1.88 -7.81
N ILE A 83 -3.84 -3.19 -7.75
CA ILE A 83 -2.84 -3.81 -6.87
C ILE A 83 -1.48 -3.65 -7.56
N HIS A 84 -0.52 -3.07 -6.87
CA HIS A 84 0.78 -2.73 -7.43
C HIS A 84 1.82 -3.79 -7.04
N PRO A 85 2.54 -4.39 -8.00
CA PRO A 85 3.78 -5.09 -7.70
C PRO A 85 4.85 -4.05 -7.35
N VAL A 86 5.35 -4.08 -6.12
CA VAL A 86 6.36 -3.14 -5.60
C VAL A 86 7.68 -3.87 -5.41
N HIS A 87 8.77 -3.29 -5.90
CA HIS A 87 10.08 -3.94 -5.88
C HIS A 87 10.67 -4.04 -4.46
N LYS A 88 11.15 -5.24 -4.10
CA LYS A 88 11.72 -5.51 -2.77
C LYS A 88 13.08 -4.87 -2.54
N ASP A 89 13.91 -4.77 -3.57
CA ASP A 89 15.26 -4.20 -3.51
C ASP A 89 15.27 -2.73 -3.06
N VAL A 90 14.20 -1.98 -3.37
CA VAL A 90 14.01 -0.58 -2.95
C VAL A 90 13.11 -0.42 -1.72
N THR A 91 12.62 -1.50 -1.13
CA THR A 91 11.76 -1.45 0.05
C THR A 91 12.51 -0.89 1.27
N GLY A 92 11.93 0.11 1.93
CA GLY A 92 12.55 0.85 3.03
C GLY A 92 13.49 1.97 2.59
N GLN A 93 13.75 2.15 1.29
CA GLN A 93 14.63 3.21 0.80
C GLN A 93 13.91 4.57 0.74
N SER A 94 14.60 5.63 1.20
CA SER A 94 14.10 7.00 1.16
C SER A 94 13.88 7.49 -0.27
N GLY A 95 12.75 8.17 -0.51
CA GLY A 95 12.34 8.66 -1.84
C GLY A 95 11.76 7.60 -2.78
N MET A 96 11.88 6.30 -2.44
CA MET A 96 11.40 5.20 -3.29
C MET A 96 10.27 4.41 -2.63
N CYS A 97 10.50 3.85 -1.44
CA CYS A 97 9.53 3.01 -0.74
C CYS A 97 9.72 3.12 0.78
N GLU A 98 9.45 4.30 1.32
CA GLU A 98 9.71 4.62 2.72
C GLU A 98 8.75 3.91 3.65
N TYR A 99 9.26 3.28 4.71
CA TYR A 99 8.40 2.68 5.74
C TYR A 99 7.68 3.77 6.53
N LEU A 100 6.35 3.71 6.55
CA LEU A 100 5.52 4.63 7.31
C LEU A 100 5.13 4.06 8.67
N GLY A 101 5.02 2.74 8.79
CA GLY A 101 4.61 2.07 10.00
C GLY A 101 3.71 0.87 9.72
N LYS A 102 3.14 0.30 10.77
CA LYS A 102 2.30 -0.89 10.70
C LYS A 102 0.83 -0.52 10.87
N LEU A 103 -0.04 -1.07 10.03
CA LEU A 103 -1.49 -0.86 10.15
C LEU A 103 -2.02 -1.43 11.47
N PRO A 104 -2.92 -0.70 12.14
CA PRO A 104 -3.78 -1.20 13.20
C PRO A 104 -4.62 -2.39 12.73
N THR A 105 -4.95 -3.29 13.66
CA THR A 105 -5.67 -4.54 13.36
C THR A 105 -7.01 -4.32 12.63
N ASP A 106 -7.72 -3.24 12.95
CA ASP A 106 -8.95 -2.83 12.27
C ASP A 106 -8.69 -2.49 10.80
N GLU A 107 -7.68 -1.66 10.52
CA GLU A 107 -7.32 -1.25 9.16
C GLU A 107 -6.72 -2.40 8.34
N VAL A 108 -5.95 -3.30 8.97
CA VAL A 108 -5.47 -4.52 8.31
C VAL A 108 -6.63 -5.38 7.82
N LYS A 109 -7.71 -5.51 8.60
CA LYS A 109 -8.89 -6.30 8.20
C LYS A 109 -9.56 -5.69 6.97
N VAL A 110 -9.80 -4.38 6.99
CA VAL A 110 -10.42 -3.67 5.86
C VAL A 110 -9.57 -3.77 4.60
N ALA A 111 -8.27 -3.47 4.70
CA ALA A 111 -7.35 -3.56 3.57
C ALA A 111 -7.30 -4.99 3.00
N ARG A 112 -7.28 -6.00 3.88
CA ARG A 112 -7.28 -7.41 3.48
C ARG A 112 -8.57 -7.80 2.75
N GLU A 113 -9.72 -7.31 3.19
CA GLU A 113 -11.01 -7.58 2.53
C GLU A 113 -11.03 -7.01 1.11
N VAL A 114 -10.57 -5.77 0.94
CA VAL A 114 -10.41 -5.15 -0.40
C VAL A 114 -9.48 -5.96 -1.28
N TYR A 115 -8.30 -6.34 -0.75
CA TYR A 115 -7.33 -7.14 -1.49
C TYR A 115 -7.88 -8.50 -1.93
N ARG A 116 -8.62 -9.18 -1.03
CA ARG A 116 -9.23 -10.48 -1.33
C ARG A 116 -10.36 -10.37 -2.33
N GLY A 117 -11.21 -9.35 -2.25
CA GLY A 117 -12.30 -9.14 -3.21
C GLY A 117 -11.82 -9.18 -4.65
N ARG A 118 -10.67 -8.54 -4.92
CA ARG A 118 -10.06 -8.54 -6.26
C ARG A 118 -9.65 -9.93 -6.77
N LEU A 119 -9.15 -10.79 -5.87
CA LEU A 119 -8.71 -12.14 -6.23
C LEU A 119 -9.87 -13.08 -6.56
N TYR A 120 -11.09 -12.79 -6.09
CA TYR A 120 -12.28 -13.57 -6.43
C TYR A 120 -12.96 -13.08 -7.72
N ASP A 121 -12.69 -11.85 -8.14
CA ASP A 121 -13.15 -11.26 -9.41
C ASP A 121 -12.17 -11.49 -10.58
N SER A 122 -11.13 -12.31 -10.40
CA SER A 122 -10.09 -12.63 -11.39
C SER A 122 -10.10 -14.10 -11.73
#